data_AF-A0A645BRE6-F1
#
_entry.id   AF-A0A645BRE6-F1
#
_cell.length_a   1.000
_cell.length_b   1.000
_cell.length_c   1.000
_cell.angle_alpha   90.00
_cell.angle_beta   90.00
_cell.angle_gamma   90.00
#
_symmetry.space_group_name_H-M   'P 1'
#
loop_
_entity.id
_entity.type
_entity.pdbx_description
1 polymer ?
#
loop_
_entity_poly.entity_id
_entity_poly.type
_entity_poly.pdbx_seq_one_letter_code
_entity_poly.pdbx_strand_id
1 'polypeptide(L)'
;MNTIEDYIEQIKNLSLEELHLFQEHILKEKDSRNPQKYIYTHDCCGYSNYHMNKYKHYSKRITAIDDSKTNGYAFQGEFLNVRKENLIPDGSYILEVCNMSLKLYKINKESKELVLEGYSNMFVSFIKEAKELTKM
;
A
#
# COMPACT_ATOMS: atom_id res chain seq x y z
N MET A 1 -24.94 0.07 24.37
CA MET A 1 -23.90 0.42 23.38
C MET A 1 -22.84 -0.63 23.51
N ASN A 2 -22.45 -1.28 22.41
CA ASN A 2 -21.32 -2.21 22.44
C ASN A 2 -20.04 -1.41 22.68
N THR A 3 -19.15 -1.91 23.53
CA THR A 3 -17.83 -1.33 23.74
C THR A 3 -16.85 -1.84 22.68
N ILE A 4 -15.63 -1.29 22.63
CA ILE A 4 -14.60 -1.79 21.71
C ILE A 4 -14.25 -3.25 22.05
N GLU A 5 -14.27 -3.59 23.33
CA GLU A 5 -14.03 -4.95 23.84
C GLU A 5 -15.07 -5.94 23.31
N ASP A 6 -16.35 -5.53 23.22
CA ASP A 6 -17.41 -6.38 22.65
C ASP A 6 -17.14 -6.72 21.16
N TYR A 7 -16.63 -5.76 20.39
CA TYR A 7 -16.23 -6.00 19.00
C TYR A 7 -15.01 -6.91 18.89
N ILE A 8 -14.01 -6.74 19.75
CA ILE A 8 -12.83 -7.61 19.78
C ILE A 8 -13.23 -9.06 20.07
N GLU A 9 -14.18 -9.28 20.98
CA GLU A 9 -14.67 -10.62 21.27
C GLU A 9 -15.43 -11.23 20.09
N GLN A 10 -16.22 -10.44 19.36
CA GLN A 10 -16.91 -10.90 18.15
C GLN A 10 -15.92 -11.33 17.05
N ILE A 11 -14.82 -10.60 16.86
CA ILE A 11 -13.78 -10.90 15.87
C ILE A 11 -13.17 -12.28 16.10
N LYS A 12 -13.01 -12.73 17.35
CA LYS A 12 -12.44 -14.05 17.67
C LYS A 12 -13.27 -15.22 17.12
N ASN A 13 -14.55 -15.00 16.87
CA ASN A 13 -15.47 -16.03 16.39
C ASN A 13 -15.63 -16.03 14.86
N LEU A 14 -14.96 -15.12 14.15
CA LEU A 14 -15.01 -15.04 12.68
C LEU A 14 -14.05 -16.04 12.04
N SER A 15 -14.46 -16.59 10.89
CA SER A 15 -13.57 -17.33 10.00
C SER A 15 -12.51 -16.41 9.39
N LEU A 16 -11.45 -16.98 8.82
CA LEU A 16 -10.42 -16.20 8.13
C LEU A 16 -10.99 -15.39 6.95
N GLU A 17 -11.96 -15.95 6.22
CA GLU A 17 -12.61 -15.27 5.10
C GLU A 17 -13.47 -14.09 5.58
N GLU A 18 -14.19 -14.27 6.70
CA GLU A 18 -14.97 -13.22 7.33
C GLU A 18 -14.07 -12.11 7.89
N LEU A 19 -12.91 -12.46 8.45
CA LEU A 19 -11.91 -11.50 8.92
C LEU A 19 -11.38 -10.64 7.77
N HIS A 20 -11.07 -11.22 6.62
CA HIS A 20 -10.66 -10.46 5.44
C HIS A 20 -11.77 -9.51 4.97
N LEU A 21 -13.02 -9.99 4.90
CA LEU A 21 -14.14 -9.16 4.50
C LEU A 21 -14.35 -8.01 5.49
N PHE A 22 -14.27 -8.29 6.79
CA PHE A 22 -14.40 -7.28 7.85
C PHE A 22 -13.30 -6.23 7.77
N GLN A 23 -12.05 -6.65 7.52
CA GLN A 23 -10.92 -5.74 7.28
C GLN A 23 -11.17 -4.82 6.09
N GLU A 24 -11.63 -5.35 4.95
CA GLU A 24 -11.98 -4.54 3.78
C GLU A 24 -13.04 -3.49 4.09
N HIS A 25 -14.08 -3.85 4.85
CA HIS A 25 -15.13 -2.91 5.25
C HIS A 25 -14.62 -1.82 6.19
N ILE A 26 -13.77 -2.16 7.17
CA ILE A 26 -13.13 -1.18 8.05
C ILE A 26 -12.28 -0.21 7.24
N LEU A 27 -11.48 -0.70 6.30
CA LEU A 27 -10.64 0.15 5.46
C LEU A 27 -11.47 1.08 4.59
N LYS A 28 -12.54 0.57 3.96
CA LYS A 28 -13.48 1.40 3.17
C LYS A 28 -14.15 2.48 4.02
N GLU A 29 -14.55 2.15 5.25
CA GLU A 29 -15.16 3.12 6.16
C GLU A 29 -14.15 4.14 6.69
N LYS A 30 -12.91 3.73 6.94
CA LYS A 30 -11.83 4.64 7.31
C LYS A 30 -11.56 5.64 6.17
N ASP A 31 -11.52 5.14 4.93
CA ASP A 31 -11.37 5.97 3.74
C ASP A 31 -12.58 6.90 3.53
N SER A 32 -13.82 6.44 3.80
CA SER A 32 -15.03 7.27 3.68
C SER A 32 -15.04 8.43 4.70
N ARG A 33 -14.55 8.17 5.91
CA ARG A 33 -14.41 9.17 6.99
C ARG A 33 -13.20 10.08 6.83
N ASN A 34 -12.26 9.76 5.93
CA ASN A 34 -11.13 10.62 5.60
C ASN A 34 -11.34 11.28 4.23
N PRO A 35 -12.00 12.46 4.17
CA PRO A 35 -12.32 13.10 2.91
C PRO A 35 -11.08 13.68 2.21
N GLN A 36 -9.95 13.82 2.91
CA GLN A 36 -8.75 14.41 2.34
C GLN A 36 -8.06 13.41 1.43
N LYS A 37 -7.95 13.78 0.15
CA LYS A 37 -7.25 13.02 -0.88
C LYS A 37 -6.23 13.92 -1.56
N TYR A 38 -5.10 13.34 -1.91
CA TYR A 38 -4.00 14.03 -2.58
C TYR A 38 -3.68 13.34 -3.90
N ILE A 39 -3.14 14.12 -4.83
CA ILE A 39 -2.70 13.62 -6.12
C ILE A 39 -1.39 12.86 -5.92
N TYR A 40 -1.36 11.63 -6.41
CA TYR A 40 -0.17 10.81 -6.53
C TYR A 40 0.12 10.52 -7.99
N THR A 41 1.38 10.70 -8.37
CA THR A 41 1.94 10.30 -9.67
C THR A 41 3.13 9.38 -9.47
N HIS A 42 3.21 8.36 -10.31
CA HIS A 42 4.37 7.47 -10.35
C HIS A 42 5.60 8.24 -10.86
N ASP A 43 6.80 7.92 -10.38
CA ASP A 43 8.07 8.56 -10.79
C ASP A 43 8.27 8.48 -12.32
N CYS A 44 7.86 7.36 -12.92
CA CYS A 44 7.90 7.15 -14.37
C CYS A 44 6.70 7.74 -15.15
N CYS A 45 5.83 8.53 -14.52
CA CYS A 45 4.71 9.14 -15.21
C CYS A 45 5.24 10.11 -16.30
N GLY A 46 4.80 9.92 -17.54
CA GLY A 46 5.29 10.71 -18.69
C GLY A 46 6.60 10.19 -19.31
N TYR A 47 7.19 9.10 -18.82
CA TYR A 47 8.37 8.50 -19.46
C TYR A 47 8.02 7.89 -20.82
N SER A 48 9.03 7.77 -21.68
CA SER A 48 8.87 7.23 -23.04
C SER A 48 8.38 5.77 -23.02
N ASN A 49 7.68 5.37 -24.09
CA ASN A 49 7.25 3.98 -24.26
C ASN A 49 8.43 3.00 -24.25
N TYR A 50 9.61 3.41 -24.72
CA TYR A 50 10.80 2.58 -24.64
C TYR A 50 11.15 2.21 -23.20
N HIS A 51 11.17 3.18 -22.28
CA HIS A 51 11.44 2.92 -20.86
C HIS A 51 10.34 2.07 -20.21
N MET A 52 9.08 2.40 -20.51
CA MET A 52 7.92 1.69 -19.95
C MET A 52 7.81 0.24 -20.41
N ASN A 53 8.27 -0.07 -21.62
CA ASN A 53 8.25 -1.44 -22.15
C ASN A 53 9.48 -2.25 -21.74
N LYS A 54 10.61 -1.58 -21.48
CA LYS A 54 11.88 -2.25 -21.13
C LYS A 54 11.90 -2.77 -19.69
N TYR A 55 11.27 -2.05 -18.78
CA TYR A 55 11.36 -2.33 -17.34
C TYR A 55 9.99 -2.62 -16.74
N LYS A 56 9.98 -3.39 -15.64
CA LYS A 56 8.77 -3.59 -14.85
C LYS A 56 8.42 -2.31 -14.10
N HIS A 57 7.18 -1.86 -14.25
CA HIS A 57 6.65 -0.68 -13.56
C HIS A 57 5.34 -1.02 -12.89
N TYR A 58 5.22 -0.76 -11.59
CA TYR A 58 3.92 -0.75 -10.93
C TYR A 58 3.96 0.12 -9.68
N SER A 59 2.80 0.68 -9.36
CA SER A 59 2.51 1.30 -8.08
C SER A 59 1.35 0.58 -7.41
N LYS A 60 1.41 0.41 -6.09
CA LYS A 60 0.35 -0.22 -5.31
C LYS A 60 0.10 0.55 -4.02
N ARG A 61 -1.14 0.97 -3.79
CA ARG A 61 -1.58 1.47 -2.48
C ARG A 61 -1.69 0.27 -1.53
N ILE A 62 -0.89 0.28 -0.48
CA ILE A 62 -0.73 -0.85 0.42
C ILE A 62 -1.78 -0.77 1.52
N THR A 63 -2.50 -1.88 1.73
CA THR A 63 -3.49 -2.02 2.81
C THR A 63 -3.09 -3.05 3.86
N ALA A 64 -2.18 -3.97 3.53
CA ALA A 64 -1.61 -4.96 4.43
C ALA A 64 -0.27 -5.50 3.90
N ILE A 65 0.57 -6.06 4.78
CA ILE A 65 1.86 -6.66 4.44
C ILE A 65 1.95 -8.10 4.98
N ASP A 66 2.06 -9.07 4.07
CA ASP A 66 2.31 -10.48 4.37
C ASP A 66 3.82 -10.78 4.31
N ASP A 67 4.46 -10.80 5.47
CA ASP A 67 5.89 -11.07 5.65
C ASP A 67 6.27 -12.55 5.53
N SER A 68 5.31 -13.45 5.28
CA SER A 68 5.60 -14.82 4.86
C SER A 68 6.06 -14.90 3.40
N LYS A 69 5.78 -13.85 2.60
CA LYS A 69 6.18 -13.76 1.20
C LYS A 69 7.57 -13.14 1.08
N THR A 70 8.26 -13.47 -0.02
CA THR A 70 9.64 -13.02 -0.30
C THR A 70 9.75 -12.13 -1.53
N ASN A 71 8.62 -11.62 -2.02
CA ASN A 71 8.52 -10.88 -3.28
C ASN A 71 7.37 -9.86 -3.23
N GLY A 72 7.08 -9.21 -4.36
CA GLY A 72 6.06 -8.16 -4.45
C GLY A 72 4.64 -8.57 -4.06
N TYR A 73 4.34 -9.87 -3.96
CA TYR A 73 3.04 -10.34 -3.46
C TYR A 73 2.87 -10.16 -1.94
N ALA A 74 3.95 -9.84 -1.21
CA ALA A 74 3.88 -9.44 0.20
C ALA A 74 3.00 -8.21 0.41
N PHE A 75 2.99 -7.29 -0.55
CA PHE A 75 2.27 -6.03 -0.45
C PHE A 75 0.85 -6.19 -0.98
N GLN A 76 -0.14 -6.24 -0.10
CA GLN A 76 -1.55 -6.36 -0.44
C GLN A 76 -2.20 -4.99 -0.62
N GLY A 77 -3.25 -4.91 -1.44
CA GLY A 77 -3.96 -3.66 -1.73
C GLY A 77 -4.22 -3.43 -3.22
N GLU A 78 -4.30 -2.16 -3.61
CA GLU A 78 -4.85 -1.72 -4.90
C GLU A 78 -3.76 -1.23 -5.86
N PHE A 79 -3.75 -1.76 -7.09
CA PHE A 79 -2.84 -1.28 -8.13
C PHE A 79 -3.26 0.10 -8.64
N LEU A 80 -2.29 1.00 -8.77
CA LEU A 80 -2.47 2.35 -9.26
C LEU A 80 -1.96 2.49 -10.70
N ASN A 81 -2.50 3.45 -11.44
CA ASN A 81 -2.09 3.67 -12.82
C ASN A 81 -0.76 4.45 -12.87
N VAL A 82 0.30 3.82 -13.38
CA VAL A 82 1.65 4.42 -13.47
C VAL A 82 1.77 5.54 -14.51
N ARG A 83 0.79 5.70 -15.40
CA ARG A 83 0.81 6.71 -16.48
C ARG A 83 -0.16 7.86 -16.25
N LYS A 84 -0.82 7.90 -15.10
CA LYS A 84 -1.85 8.90 -14.78
C LYS A 84 -1.70 9.35 -13.33
N GLU A 85 -2.32 10.48 -13.04
CA GLU A 85 -2.60 10.90 -11.68
C GLU A 85 -3.61 9.94 -11.02
N ASN A 86 -3.42 9.70 -9.73
CA ASN A 86 -4.34 8.92 -8.90
C ASN A 86 -4.70 9.75 -7.68
N LEU A 87 -5.97 9.75 -7.26
CA LEU A 87 -6.40 10.38 -6.01
C LEU A 87 -6.30 9.38 -4.87
N ILE A 88 -5.46 9.68 -3.88
CA ILE A 88 -5.12 8.76 -2.79
C ILE A 88 -5.50 9.40 -1.45
N PRO A 89 -6.17 8.67 -0.54
CA PRO A 89 -6.46 9.17 0.80
C PRO A 89 -5.20 9.57 1.59
N ASP A 90 -5.30 10.63 2.39
CA ASP A 90 -4.23 11.07 3.29
C ASP A 90 -3.72 9.93 4.19
N GLY A 91 -2.41 9.90 4.40
CA GLY A 91 -1.75 8.89 5.23
C GLY A 91 -1.64 7.50 4.61
N SER A 92 -2.06 7.31 3.35
CA SER A 92 -1.86 6.04 2.63
C SER A 92 -0.38 5.78 2.36
N TYR A 93 0.00 4.50 2.33
CA TYR A 93 1.33 4.07 1.87
C TYR A 93 1.27 3.51 0.46
N ILE A 94 2.26 3.84 -0.36
CA ILE A 94 2.36 3.40 -1.76
C ILE A 94 3.71 2.74 -1.99
N LEU A 95 3.70 1.52 -2.49
CA LEU A 95 4.89 0.90 -3.06
C LEU A 95 5.00 1.32 -4.53
N GLU A 96 6.13 1.91 -4.91
CA GLU A 96 6.57 2.07 -6.29
C GLU A 96 7.67 1.09 -6.63
N VAL A 97 7.56 0.49 -7.81
CA VAL A 97 8.60 -0.36 -8.37
C VAL A 97 8.91 0.08 -9.78
N CYS A 98 10.18 0.40 -10.00
CA CYS A 98 10.76 0.65 -11.33
C CYS A 98 11.98 -0.27 -11.50
N ASN A 99 11.84 -1.27 -12.35
CA ASN A 99 12.82 -2.34 -12.56
C ASN A 99 13.16 -3.08 -11.25
N MET A 100 14.34 -2.78 -10.68
CA MET A 100 14.83 -3.37 -9.43
C MET A 100 14.66 -2.43 -8.24
N SER A 101 14.41 -1.14 -8.44
CA SER A 101 14.21 -0.18 -7.36
C SER A 101 12.83 -0.36 -6.75
N LEU A 102 12.79 -0.38 -5.42
CA LEU A 102 11.60 -0.42 -4.59
C LEU A 102 11.58 0.86 -3.76
N LYS A 103 10.47 1.60 -3.78
CA LYS A 103 10.30 2.80 -2.97
C LYS A 103 8.96 2.75 -2.27
N LEU A 104 8.97 2.95 -0.95
CA LEU A 104 7.78 3.09 -0.14
C LEU A 104 7.56 4.57 0.13
N TYR A 105 6.43 5.08 -0.30
CA TYR A 105 6.01 6.45 -0.07
C TYR A 105 4.86 6.52 0.92
N LYS A 106 4.80 7.60 1.70
CA LYS A 106 3.62 8.00 2.45
C LYS A 106 3.01 9.23 1.81
N ILE A 107 1.71 9.20 1.57
CA ILE A 107 0.98 10.33 1.01
C ILE A 107 0.61 11.29 2.14
N ASN A 108 0.94 12.56 1.94
CA ASN A 108 0.60 13.66 2.83
C ASN A 108 0.15 14.90 2.01
N LYS A 109 -0.13 16.00 2.71
CA LYS A 109 -0.88 17.17 2.24
C LYS A 109 -0.48 17.73 0.86
N GLU A 110 0.79 17.69 0.51
CA GLU A 110 1.29 18.30 -0.73
C GLU A 110 2.34 17.43 -1.44
N SER A 111 2.65 16.24 -0.90
CA SER A 111 3.73 15.43 -1.43
C SER A 111 3.54 13.93 -1.19
N LYS A 112 4.25 13.14 -1.99
CA LYS A 112 4.64 11.79 -1.61
C LYS A 112 5.99 11.86 -0.90
N GLU A 113 6.03 11.47 0.36
CA GLU A 113 7.24 11.42 1.18
C GLU A 113 7.88 10.05 1.04
N LEU A 114 9.15 9.99 0.63
CA LEU A 114 9.89 8.73 0.58
C LEU A 114 10.21 8.27 2.00
N VAL A 115 9.69 7.11 2.39
CA VAL A 115 9.85 6.54 3.74
C VAL A 115 10.90 5.44 3.74
N LEU A 116 10.96 4.64 2.68
CA LEU A 116 11.92 3.55 2.54
C LEU A 116 12.31 3.37 1.08
N GLU A 117 13.57 3.09 0.83
CA GLU A 117 14.08 2.71 -0.49
C GLU A 117 14.88 1.40 -0.39
N GLY A 118 14.80 0.59 -1.43
CA GLY A 118 15.53 -0.66 -1.51
C GLY A 118 15.56 -1.22 -2.92
N TYR A 119 16.01 -2.48 -3.00
CA TYR A 119 16.21 -3.16 -4.27
C TYR A 119 15.62 -4.57 -4.23
N SER A 120 15.21 -5.08 -5.40
CA SER A 120 14.52 -6.36 -5.52
C SER A 120 15.36 -7.58 -5.11
N ASN A 121 16.68 -7.47 -5.09
CA ASN A 121 17.59 -8.50 -4.55
C ASN A 121 17.62 -8.54 -3.01
N MET A 122 17.10 -7.50 -2.34
CA MET A 122 17.01 -7.37 -0.88
C MET A 122 15.54 -7.33 -0.42
N PHE A 123 14.66 -8.01 -1.15
CA PHE A 123 13.20 -7.89 -0.98
C PHE A 123 12.72 -8.28 0.42
N VAL A 124 13.27 -9.33 1.02
CA VAL A 124 12.86 -9.80 2.35
C VAL A 124 13.16 -8.77 3.44
N SER A 125 14.33 -8.13 3.40
CA SER A 125 14.68 -7.07 4.35
C SER A 125 13.77 -5.86 4.18
N PHE A 126 13.52 -5.46 2.92
CA PHE A 126 12.60 -4.37 2.60
C PHE A 126 11.17 -4.63 3.10
N ILE A 127 10.65 -5.86 2.98
CA ILE A 127 9.32 -6.23 3.49
C ILE A 127 9.25 -6.06 5.01
N LYS A 128 10.24 -6.57 5.74
CA LYS A 128 10.26 -6.49 7.22
C LYS A 128 10.28 -5.05 7.70
N GLU A 129 11.17 -4.25 7.12
CA GLU A 129 11.30 -2.83 7.47
C GLU A 129 10.05 -2.04 7.09
N ALA A 130 9.47 -2.28 5.91
CA ALA A 130 8.21 -1.69 5.51
C ALA A 130 7.08 -2.03 6.51
N LYS A 131 7.00 -3.28 6.97
CA LYS A 131 6.01 -3.73 7.95
C LYS A 131 6.13 -2.98 9.27
N GLU A 132 7.34 -2.83 9.78
CA GLU A 132 7.61 -2.08 11.02
C GLU A 132 7.23 -0.60 10.89
N LEU A 133 7.56 0.03 9.76
CA LEU A 133 7.30 1.44 9.50
C LEU A 133 5.81 1.76 9.31
N THR A 134 5.07 0.88 8.63
CA THR A 134 3.63 1.08 8.36
C THR A 134 2.76 0.59 9.50
N LYS A 135 3.28 -0.28 10.38
CA LYS A 135 2.53 -0.99 11.43
C LYS A 135 1.37 -1.82 10.84
N MET A 136 1.59 -2.39 9.65
CA MET A 136 0.64 -3.24 8.92
C MET A 136 0.98 -4.72 8.99
#